data_AF-A0A8S1C6E6-F1
#
_entry.id   AF-A0A8S1C6E6-F1
#
_cell.length_a   1.000
_cell.length_b   1.000
_cell.length_c   1.000
_cell.angle_alpha   90.00
_cell.angle_beta   90.00
_cell.angle_gamma   90.00
#
_symmetry.space_group_name_H-M   'P 1'
#
loop_
_entity.id
_entity.type
_entity.pdbx_description
1 polymer ?
#
loop_
_entity_poly.entity_id
_entity_poly.type
_entity_poly.pdbx_seq_one_letter_code
_entity_poly.pdbx_strand_id
1 'polypeptide(L)'
;MDLPQHRSRGNVGFSEQTDAYLRRILMDRVYENDDVLFTKTFKPPKEGDNISSGLKAPQETFYKDDIPSLTEANRPFYTLLRALGCVPYSLNARGDVNANKLIVIYSIAFYSLIVYVVYQEVPARLNFSGLDTAVDNARTLFSYAKVALVPFIIWLPFRRVSKFFKATFKFHSNYYRMTGEVIVLEWEKITPYIAAGIPIFSACIALYSYLSLNHVIRMNILTGFLIWSTYTVTIGMDFMWCTPLMVLGKTAEVLITTLKKKFATVEKDSAMQEYLVREYRALWLDLSKALQCNNDVSTMTFTYHALHVFLMLTMNLYGLLNGLRLPWSTDQNLRLIGTIVYLVELWLMANAAHYCTTKFEDIQWDPFFLIPSIDTPEAVRREMSTFLDVAVAAPHVVDIGGFVCINRSWLTNMLGNLLSSLIILLQFRVQQSDEPAVTTTSAGQVDNTTASTVAPSALN
;
A
#
# COMPACT_ATOMS: atom_id res chain seq x y z
N MET A 1 -9.82 17.09 52.34
CA MET A 1 -8.66 17.76 51.72
C MET A 1 -7.48 16.82 51.87
N ASP A 2 -6.58 16.84 50.90
CA ASP A 2 -5.36 16.03 50.72
C ASP A 2 -5.48 14.70 49.95
N LEU A 3 -5.24 14.84 48.65
CA LEU A 3 -4.83 13.82 47.67
C LEU A 3 -3.29 13.77 47.62
N PRO A 4 -2.68 12.59 47.34
CA PRO A 4 -1.35 12.54 46.77
C PRO A 4 -1.34 12.01 45.32
N GLN A 5 -1.00 12.94 44.43
CA GLN A 5 -0.09 12.91 43.27
C GLN A 5 0.21 11.59 42.50
N HIS A 6 -0.19 11.65 41.22
CA HIS A 6 0.58 11.30 40.00
C HIS A 6 1.88 10.48 40.13
N ARG A 7 1.88 9.30 39.49
CA ARG A 7 3.11 8.61 39.02
C ARG A 7 3.16 8.62 37.49
N SER A 8 4.27 9.11 36.97
CA SER A 8 4.58 9.36 35.56
C SER A 8 4.68 8.08 34.70
N ARG A 9 4.13 8.13 33.49
CA ARG A 9 4.48 7.23 32.38
C ARG A 9 5.92 7.49 31.95
N GLY A 10 6.80 6.51 32.18
CA GLY A 10 8.17 6.49 31.67
C GLY A 10 8.27 5.60 30.42
N ASN A 11 8.92 6.15 29.39
CA ASN A 11 9.39 5.56 28.15
C ASN A 11 9.51 4.01 28.10
N VAL A 12 8.71 3.39 27.24
CA VAL A 12 8.92 2.02 26.73
C VAL A 12 8.91 2.10 25.20
N GLY A 13 9.99 2.61 24.61
CA GLY A 13 10.11 2.80 23.16
C GLY A 13 11.07 1.83 22.45
N PHE A 14 11.82 1.01 23.20
CA PHE A 14 12.89 0.16 22.65
C PHE A 14 12.70 -1.34 22.95
N SER A 15 11.86 -1.67 23.94
CA SER A 15 11.59 -3.06 24.34
C SER A 15 10.69 -3.80 23.33
N GLU A 16 9.74 -3.09 22.72
CA GLU A 16 8.67 -3.71 21.90
C GLU A 16 9.19 -4.16 20.52
N GLN A 17 10.13 -3.43 19.93
CA GLN A 17 10.77 -3.79 18.66
C GLN A 17 11.69 -5.01 18.79
N THR A 18 12.42 -5.11 19.91
CA THR A 18 13.30 -6.25 20.19
C THR A 18 12.46 -7.51 20.46
N ASP A 19 11.32 -7.35 21.13
CA ASP A 19 10.38 -8.43 21.42
C ASP A 19 9.64 -8.92 20.15
N ALA A 20 9.27 -8.00 19.25
CA ALA A 20 8.69 -8.35 17.95
C ALA A 20 9.67 -9.13 17.05
N TYR A 21 10.95 -8.74 17.04
CA TYR A 21 11.99 -9.43 16.28
C TYR A 21 12.31 -10.82 16.85
N LEU A 22 12.41 -10.95 18.18
CA LEU A 22 12.61 -12.23 18.86
C LEU A 22 11.42 -13.18 18.69
N ARG A 23 10.18 -12.67 18.74
CA ARG A 23 8.98 -13.46 18.43
C ARG A 23 9.00 -13.99 17.00
N ARG A 24 9.49 -13.20 16.04
CA ARG A 24 9.61 -13.63 14.64
C ARG A 24 10.62 -14.77 14.47
N ILE A 25 11.77 -14.70 15.13
CA ILE A 25 12.80 -15.77 15.12
C ILE A 25 12.32 -17.04 15.84
N LEU A 26 11.64 -16.88 16.97
CA LEU A 26 11.09 -18.02 17.72
C LEU A 26 9.97 -18.71 16.94
N MET A 27 9.12 -17.95 16.24
CA MET A 27 8.11 -18.51 15.36
C MET A 27 8.73 -19.27 14.19
N ASP A 28 9.73 -18.73 13.51
CA ASP A 28 10.42 -19.44 12.41
C ASP A 28 10.99 -20.80 12.88
N ARG A 29 11.52 -20.89 14.13
CA ARG A 29 11.99 -22.16 14.73
C ARG A 29 10.87 -23.11 15.17
N VAL A 30 9.73 -22.59 15.63
CA VAL A 30 8.57 -23.42 16.01
C VAL A 30 7.95 -24.03 14.75
N TYR A 31 7.84 -23.25 13.67
CA TYR A 31 7.34 -23.73 12.38
C TYR A 31 8.25 -24.77 11.70
N GLU A 32 9.58 -24.63 11.83
CA GLU A 32 10.53 -25.61 11.28
C GLU A 32 10.48 -26.96 12.02
N ASN A 33 10.11 -26.96 13.31
CA ASN A 33 9.92 -28.19 14.09
C ASN A 33 8.54 -28.84 13.91
N ASP A 34 7.48 -28.05 13.69
CA ASP A 34 6.13 -28.59 13.45
C ASP A 34 6.01 -29.27 12.07
N ASP A 35 6.67 -28.77 11.01
CA ASP A 35 6.71 -29.45 9.71
C ASP A 35 7.36 -30.86 9.79
N VAL A 36 8.27 -31.07 10.75
CA VAL A 36 8.94 -32.36 11.02
C VAL A 36 8.10 -33.29 11.91
N LEU A 37 7.28 -32.75 12.81
CA LEU A 37 6.35 -33.54 13.63
C LEU A 37 5.12 -34.00 12.84
N PHE A 38 4.56 -33.14 11.98
CA PHE A 38 3.37 -33.46 11.17
C PHE A 38 3.61 -34.55 10.12
N THR A 39 4.85 -34.74 9.66
CA THR A 39 5.21 -35.80 8.70
C THR A 39 5.42 -37.18 9.35
N LYS A 40 5.58 -37.28 10.68
CA LYS A 40 5.88 -38.55 11.37
C LYS A 40 4.70 -39.25 12.06
N THR A 41 3.56 -38.57 12.26
CA THR A 41 2.42 -39.13 13.02
C THR A 41 1.21 -39.52 12.17
N PHE A 42 1.24 -39.39 10.85
CA PHE A 42 0.13 -39.80 9.99
C PHE A 42 0.20 -41.30 9.65
N LYS A 43 -0.48 -42.14 10.45
CA LYS A 43 -0.96 -43.45 9.99
C LYS A 43 -2.44 -43.29 9.62
N PRO A 44 -2.84 -43.44 8.34
CA PRO A 44 -4.25 -43.44 7.98
C PRO A 44 -4.95 -44.62 8.70
N PRO A 45 -6.22 -44.47 9.10
CA PRO A 45 -6.98 -45.59 9.65
C PRO A 45 -7.09 -46.69 8.60
N LYS A 46 -6.95 -47.95 9.04
CA LYS A 46 -7.14 -49.11 8.16
C LYS A 46 -8.59 -49.15 7.69
N GLU A 47 -8.74 -49.33 6.39
CA GLU A 47 -9.99 -49.55 5.68
C GLU A 47 -10.71 -50.78 6.28
N GLY A 48 -11.83 -50.57 6.99
CA GLY A 48 -12.56 -51.68 7.62
C GLY A 48 -13.66 -51.35 8.61
N ASP A 49 -13.67 -50.18 9.27
CA ASP A 49 -14.71 -49.87 10.27
C ASP A 49 -15.83 -49.00 9.67
N ASN A 50 -16.99 -49.65 9.47
CA ASN A 50 -18.24 -49.04 9.04
C ASN A 50 -18.77 -48.07 10.11
N ILE A 51 -18.45 -46.78 9.96
CA ILE A 51 -19.23 -45.69 10.58
C ILE A 51 -20.03 -45.01 9.46
N SER A 52 -21.32 -45.28 9.47
CA SER A 52 -22.31 -44.72 8.57
C SER A 52 -22.55 -43.22 8.82
N SER A 53 -22.72 -42.50 7.70
CA SER A 53 -23.43 -41.24 7.51
C SER A 53 -22.94 -39.98 8.25
N GLY A 54 -22.15 -39.15 7.55
CA GLY A 54 -22.00 -37.74 7.93
C GLY A 54 -20.94 -36.96 7.16
N LEU A 55 -19.75 -37.52 6.95
CA LEU A 55 -18.66 -36.88 6.19
C LEU A 55 -18.15 -37.86 5.13
N LYS A 56 -18.73 -37.82 3.93
CA LYS A 56 -17.99 -38.31 2.75
C LYS A 56 -16.89 -37.30 2.48
N ALA A 57 -15.63 -37.69 2.65
CA ALA A 57 -14.52 -36.96 2.07
C ALA A 57 -14.83 -36.79 0.56
N PRO A 58 -14.86 -35.56 0.02
CA PRO A 58 -15.07 -35.38 -1.41
C PRO A 58 -13.92 -36.06 -2.13
N GLN A 59 -14.26 -36.93 -3.07
CA GLN A 59 -13.33 -37.64 -3.95
C GLN A 59 -12.34 -36.65 -4.61
N GLU A 60 -11.13 -37.14 -4.86
CA GLU A 60 -9.92 -36.45 -5.35
C GLU A 60 -10.02 -35.81 -6.75
N THR A 61 -11.22 -35.49 -7.27
CA THR A 61 -11.42 -34.95 -8.62
C THR A 61 -11.47 -33.42 -8.72
N PHE A 62 -11.40 -32.69 -7.60
CA PHE A 62 -11.50 -31.22 -7.57
C PHE A 62 -10.12 -30.52 -7.62
N TYR A 63 -9.39 -30.67 -8.74
CA TYR A 63 -7.96 -30.27 -8.78
C TYR A 63 -7.52 -29.30 -9.89
N LYS A 64 -8.42 -28.63 -10.64
CA LYS A 64 -7.94 -27.83 -11.79
C LYS A 64 -8.18 -26.33 -11.84
N ASP A 65 -9.33 -25.75 -11.48
CA ASP A 65 -9.53 -24.33 -11.87
C ASP A 65 -10.15 -23.37 -10.84
N ASP A 66 -10.69 -23.79 -9.69
CA ASP A 66 -11.72 -22.95 -9.01
C ASP A 66 -11.39 -22.29 -7.66
N ILE A 67 -10.19 -22.36 -7.08
CA ILE A 67 -9.91 -21.61 -5.81
C ILE A 67 -8.45 -21.16 -5.78
N PRO A 68 -8.14 -19.84 -5.83
CA PRO A 68 -8.39 -18.97 -4.67
C PRO A 68 -8.90 -17.56 -4.99
N SER A 69 -9.99 -17.20 -4.32
CA SER A 69 -10.67 -15.89 -4.31
C SER A 69 -9.74 -14.68 -4.24
N LEU A 70 -8.63 -14.78 -3.48
CA LEU A 70 -7.65 -13.69 -3.38
C LEU A 70 -6.78 -13.50 -4.64
N THR A 71 -6.40 -14.58 -5.34
CA THR A 71 -5.64 -14.46 -6.59
C THR A 71 -6.54 -13.89 -7.68
N GLU A 72 -7.80 -14.31 -7.71
CA GLU A 72 -8.78 -13.80 -8.67
C GLU A 72 -9.13 -12.33 -8.39
N ALA A 73 -9.35 -11.96 -7.12
CA ALA A 73 -9.59 -10.57 -6.75
C ALA A 73 -8.43 -9.64 -7.14
N ASN A 74 -7.17 -10.09 -7.10
CA ASN A 74 -6.03 -9.25 -7.47
C ASN A 74 -5.63 -9.34 -8.95
N ARG A 75 -6.10 -10.36 -9.67
CA ARG A 75 -5.70 -10.65 -11.06
C ARG A 75 -5.91 -9.47 -12.01
N PRO A 76 -7.01 -8.69 -11.95
CA PRO A 76 -7.20 -7.54 -12.82
C PRO A 76 -6.12 -6.47 -12.65
N PHE A 77 -5.70 -6.15 -11.42
CA PHE A 77 -4.65 -5.15 -11.17
C PHE A 77 -3.28 -5.63 -11.64
N TYR A 78 -2.92 -6.89 -11.39
CA TYR A 78 -1.68 -7.47 -11.93
C TYR A 78 -1.70 -7.54 -13.47
N THR A 79 -2.86 -7.73 -14.08
CA THR A 79 -3.01 -7.73 -15.54
C THR A 79 -2.86 -6.33 -16.12
N LEU A 80 -3.46 -5.32 -15.47
CA LEU A 80 -3.31 -3.91 -15.82
C LEU A 80 -1.83 -3.48 -15.72
N LEU A 81 -1.18 -3.77 -14.59
CA LEU A 81 0.23 -3.44 -14.38
C LEU A 81 1.14 -4.23 -15.34
N ARG A 82 0.79 -5.46 -15.72
CA ARG A 82 1.50 -6.20 -16.76
C ARG A 82 1.35 -5.57 -18.14
N ALA A 83 0.16 -5.09 -18.49
CA ALA A 83 -0.07 -4.37 -19.74
C ALA A 83 0.75 -3.07 -19.83
N LEU A 84 1.06 -2.47 -18.68
CA LEU A 84 1.97 -1.32 -18.55
C LEU A 84 3.44 -1.73 -18.37
N GLY A 85 3.79 -2.99 -18.60
CA GLY A 85 5.16 -3.51 -18.45
C GLY A 85 5.69 -3.58 -17.01
N CYS A 86 4.93 -3.12 -16.00
CA CYS A 86 5.35 -3.00 -14.60
C CYS A 86 5.59 -4.35 -13.91
N VAL A 87 4.86 -5.39 -14.33
CA VAL A 87 4.94 -6.74 -13.75
C VAL A 87 5.39 -7.75 -14.83
N PRO A 88 6.64 -8.24 -14.80
CA PRO A 88 7.20 -9.08 -15.87
C PRO A 88 6.85 -10.57 -15.72
N TYR A 89 5.91 -10.91 -14.83
CA TYR A 89 5.56 -12.29 -14.51
C TYR A 89 4.05 -12.54 -14.51
N SER A 90 3.67 -13.79 -14.75
CA SER A 90 2.32 -14.30 -14.53
C SER A 90 2.23 -15.12 -13.25
N LEU A 91 1.09 -15.03 -12.59
CA LEU A 91 0.76 -15.85 -11.43
C LEU A 91 -0.20 -16.95 -11.91
N ASN A 92 0.14 -18.19 -11.61
CA ASN A 92 -0.79 -19.31 -11.76
C ASN A 92 -1.76 -19.36 -10.56
N ALA A 93 -2.86 -20.10 -10.68
CA ALA A 93 -3.84 -20.29 -9.61
C ALA A 93 -3.22 -20.80 -8.27
N ARG A 94 -2.10 -21.54 -8.35
CA ARG A 94 -1.36 -22.07 -7.19
C ARG A 94 -0.39 -21.06 -6.55
N GLY A 95 -0.27 -19.85 -7.09
CA GLY A 95 0.71 -18.85 -6.65
C GLY A 95 2.14 -19.07 -7.19
N ASP A 96 2.31 -19.99 -8.15
CA ASP A 96 3.57 -20.15 -8.87
C ASP A 96 3.76 -19.00 -9.87
N VAL A 97 4.98 -18.46 -9.88
CA VAL A 97 5.37 -17.35 -10.74
C VAL A 97 5.96 -17.90 -12.03
N ASN A 98 5.26 -17.68 -13.14
CA ASN A 98 5.71 -18.02 -14.48
C ASN A 98 6.24 -16.76 -15.17
N ALA A 99 7.55 -16.71 -15.41
CA ALA A 99 8.19 -15.64 -16.18
C ALA A 99 8.30 -16.06 -17.66
N ASN A 100 7.31 -15.70 -18.47
CA ASN A 100 7.42 -15.90 -19.91
C ASN A 100 8.49 -14.94 -20.46
N LYS A 101 9.47 -15.48 -21.20
CA LYS A 101 10.56 -14.70 -21.80
C LYS A 101 10.06 -13.51 -22.62
N LEU A 102 8.94 -13.66 -23.33
CA LEU A 102 8.36 -12.59 -24.15
C LEU A 102 7.83 -11.42 -23.29
N ILE A 103 7.20 -11.73 -22.14
CA ILE A 103 6.67 -10.71 -21.22
C ILE A 103 7.82 -9.95 -20.56
N VAL A 104 8.88 -10.67 -20.16
CA VAL A 104 10.08 -10.07 -19.57
C VAL A 104 10.77 -9.13 -20.57
N ILE A 105 10.96 -9.58 -21.82
CA ILE A 105 11.56 -8.75 -22.88
C ILE A 105 10.71 -7.51 -23.16
N TYR A 106 9.38 -7.66 -23.23
CA TYR A 106 8.45 -6.54 -23.39
C TYR A 106 8.58 -5.52 -22.26
N SER A 107 8.56 -5.98 -21.00
CA SER A 107 8.74 -5.13 -19.82
C SER A 107 10.08 -4.38 -19.85
N ILE A 108 11.18 -5.06 -20.19
CA ILE A 108 12.51 -4.42 -20.30
C ILE A 108 12.53 -3.37 -21.41
N ALA A 109 11.99 -3.68 -22.59
CA ALA A 109 11.95 -2.74 -23.71
C ALA A 109 11.09 -1.51 -23.39
N PHE A 110 9.92 -1.72 -22.77
CA PHE A 110 9.02 -0.66 -22.35
C PHE A 110 9.67 0.29 -21.33
N TYR A 111 10.33 -0.25 -20.31
CA TYR A 111 11.04 0.58 -19.32
C TYR A 111 12.28 1.25 -19.88
N SER A 112 13.01 0.60 -20.79
CA SER A 112 14.15 1.23 -21.46
C SER A 112 13.71 2.46 -22.25
N LEU A 113 12.55 2.39 -22.91
CA LEU A 113 11.92 3.54 -23.56
C LEU A 113 11.53 4.62 -22.54
N ILE A 114 10.86 4.26 -21.44
CA ILE A 114 10.49 5.24 -20.40
C ILE A 114 11.71 5.96 -19.85
N VAL A 115 12.76 5.21 -19.47
CA VAL A 115 13.99 5.78 -18.91
C VAL A 115 14.68 6.69 -19.93
N TYR A 116 14.67 6.33 -21.21
CA TYR A 116 15.20 7.18 -22.28
C TYR A 116 14.45 8.52 -22.38
N VAL A 117 13.11 8.49 -22.31
CA VAL A 117 12.32 9.73 -22.38
C VAL A 117 12.53 10.58 -21.13
N VAL A 118 12.58 9.98 -19.95
CA VAL A 118 12.93 10.68 -18.71
C VAL A 118 14.31 11.33 -18.84
N TYR A 119 15.30 10.61 -19.38
CA TYR A 119 16.65 11.15 -19.60
C TYR A 119 16.66 12.38 -20.52
N GLN A 120 15.81 12.43 -21.55
CA GLN A 120 15.69 13.59 -22.42
C GLN A 120 15.04 14.81 -21.73
N GLU A 121 14.07 14.57 -20.85
CA GLU A 121 13.31 15.62 -20.17
C GLU A 121 14.05 16.21 -18.95
N VAL A 122 14.94 15.44 -18.30
CA VAL A 122 15.67 15.87 -17.09
C VAL A 122 16.47 17.16 -17.31
N PRO A 123 17.30 17.32 -18.36
CA PRO A 123 18.10 18.54 -18.57
C PRO A 123 17.26 19.81 -18.67
N ALA A 124 16.07 19.74 -19.29
CA ALA A 124 15.16 20.88 -19.40
C ALA A 124 14.58 21.31 -18.05
N ARG A 125 14.58 20.40 -17.05
CA ARG A 125 14.01 20.60 -15.71
C ARG A 125 15.06 20.86 -14.63
N LEU A 126 16.36 20.79 -14.95
CA LEU A 126 17.43 21.12 -14.01
C LEU A 126 17.70 22.63 -13.86
N ASN A 127 16.93 23.47 -14.57
CA ASN A 127 17.01 24.92 -14.45
C ASN A 127 16.17 25.41 -13.27
N PHE A 128 16.81 25.62 -12.12
CA PHE A 128 16.18 26.11 -10.89
C PHE A 128 16.22 27.65 -10.83
N SER A 129 15.59 28.34 -11.78
CA SER A 129 15.48 29.80 -11.75
C SER A 129 14.31 30.24 -10.86
N GLY A 130 14.57 30.42 -9.56
CA GLY A 130 13.58 30.85 -8.57
C GLY A 130 12.87 29.68 -7.86
N LEU A 131 12.38 29.93 -6.63
CA LEU A 131 11.81 28.91 -5.76
C LEU A 131 10.59 28.21 -6.37
N ASP A 132 9.72 28.95 -7.04
CA ASP A 132 8.47 28.41 -7.58
C ASP A 132 8.72 27.49 -8.79
N THR A 133 9.60 27.89 -9.71
CA THR A 133 10.06 27.03 -10.81
C THR A 133 10.84 25.83 -10.29
N ALA A 134 11.59 26.00 -9.19
CA ALA A 134 12.33 24.91 -8.58
C ALA A 134 11.41 23.84 -7.99
N VAL A 135 10.35 24.24 -7.29
CA VAL A 135 9.34 23.32 -6.75
C VAL A 135 8.62 22.57 -7.87
N ASP A 136 8.30 23.25 -8.96
CA ASP A 136 7.62 22.63 -10.11
C ASP A 136 8.49 21.62 -10.83
N ASN A 137 9.75 21.97 -11.07
CA ASN A 137 10.71 21.05 -11.66
C ASN A 137 10.99 19.85 -10.73
N ALA A 138 11.10 20.07 -9.42
CA ALA A 138 11.26 19.01 -8.44
C ALA A 138 10.05 18.05 -8.44
N ARG A 139 8.82 18.57 -8.44
CA ARG A 139 7.58 17.77 -8.53
C ARG A 139 7.58 16.85 -9.75
N THR A 140 7.91 17.40 -10.92
CA THR A 140 7.99 16.61 -12.16
C THR A 140 9.10 15.57 -12.08
N LEU A 141 10.28 15.94 -11.56
CA LEU A 141 11.42 15.02 -11.42
C LEU A 141 11.11 13.85 -10.47
N PHE A 142 10.46 14.11 -9.33
CA PHE A 142 10.03 13.07 -8.40
C PHE A 142 9.00 12.12 -9.03
N SER A 143 8.08 12.65 -9.83
CA SER A 143 7.11 11.84 -10.58
C SER A 143 7.81 10.91 -11.57
N TYR A 144 8.82 11.39 -12.29
CA TYR A 144 9.62 10.58 -13.22
C TYR A 144 10.50 9.57 -12.49
N ALA A 145 11.08 9.96 -11.35
CA ALA A 145 11.88 9.07 -10.52
C ALA A 145 11.04 7.86 -10.06
N LYS A 146 9.77 8.05 -9.70
CA LYS A 146 8.86 6.94 -9.39
C LYS A 146 8.75 5.95 -10.51
N VAL A 147 8.42 6.40 -11.72
CA VAL A 147 8.26 5.50 -12.87
C VAL A 147 9.58 4.80 -13.21
N ALA A 148 10.69 5.52 -13.21
CA ALA A 148 12.01 4.95 -13.49
C ALA A 148 12.43 3.90 -12.45
N LEU A 149 12.00 4.04 -11.19
CA LEU A 149 12.33 3.12 -10.11
C LEU A 149 11.38 1.92 -9.99
N VAL A 150 10.27 1.89 -10.73
CA VAL A 150 9.29 0.79 -10.68
C VAL A 150 9.93 -0.60 -10.88
N PRO A 151 10.86 -0.82 -11.83
CA PRO A 151 11.52 -2.12 -11.99
C PRO A 151 12.24 -2.58 -10.72
N PHE A 152 12.92 -1.67 -10.02
CA PHE A 152 13.60 -2.00 -8.78
C PHE A 152 12.59 -2.29 -7.67
N ILE A 153 11.51 -1.52 -7.60
CA ILE A 153 10.52 -1.63 -6.53
C ILE A 153 9.65 -2.90 -6.70
N ILE A 154 9.17 -3.19 -7.91
CA ILE A 154 8.23 -4.30 -8.17
C ILE A 154 8.95 -5.58 -8.57
N TRP A 155 10.03 -5.52 -9.36
CA TRP A 155 10.65 -6.74 -9.88
C TRP A 155 11.52 -7.43 -8.83
N LEU A 156 12.27 -6.67 -8.02
CA LEU A 156 13.14 -7.26 -6.98
C LEU A 156 12.39 -8.18 -5.99
N PRO A 157 11.22 -7.80 -5.45
CA PRO A 157 10.50 -8.64 -4.49
C PRO A 157 9.67 -9.78 -5.13
N PHE A 158 9.81 -10.11 -6.42
CA PHE A 158 8.97 -11.13 -7.08
C PHE A 158 8.93 -12.48 -6.36
N ARG A 159 10.05 -12.89 -5.74
CA ARG A 159 10.13 -14.14 -4.96
C ARG A 159 9.24 -14.10 -3.72
N ARG A 160 9.14 -12.94 -3.07
CA ARG A 160 8.28 -12.72 -1.91
C ARG A 160 6.81 -12.76 -2.33
N VAL A 161 6.47 -12.19 -3.48
CA VAL A 161 5.11 -12.23 -4.04
C VAL A 161 4.65 -13.68 -4.23
N SER A 162 5.50 -14.55 -4.76
CA SER A 162 5.17 -15.98 -4.87
C SER A 162 4.91 -16.64 -3.52
N LYS A 163 5.73 -16.34 -2.51
CA LYS A 163 5.55 -16.89 -1.15
C LYS A 163 4.20 -16.49 -0.57
N PHE A 164 3.81 -15.22 -0.75
CA PHE A 164 2.50 -14.73 -0.33
C PHE A 164 1.35 -15.51 -0.98
N PHE A 165 1.31 -15.60 -2.32
CA PHE A 165 0.24 -16.32 -3.00
C PHE A 165 0.21 -17.81 -2.67
N LYS A 166 1.37 -18.44 -2.45
CA LYS A 166 1.45 -19.84 -1.98
C LYS A 166 0.88 -20.01 -0.57
N ALA A 167 1.20 -19.10 0.36
CA ALA A 167 0.67 -19.13 1.72
C ALA A 167 -0.85 -18.97 1.71
N THR A 168 -1.37 -18.03 0.91
CA THR A 168 -2.81 -17.86 0.72
C THR A 168 -3.46 -19.09 0.10
N PHE A 169 -2.86 -19.70 -0.92
CA PHE A 169 -3.39 -20.90 -1.56
C PHE A 169 -3.47 -22.06 -0.57
N LYS A 170 -2.41 -22.27 0.24
CA LYS A 170 -2.40 -23.28 1.31
C LYS A 170 -3.56 -23.06 2.28
N PHE A 171 -3.78 -21.83 2.73
CA PHE A 171 -4.91 -21.49 3.60
C PHE A 171 -6.26 -21.85 2.95
N HIS A 172 -6.51 -21.43 1.70
CA HIS A 172 -7.78 -21.70 1.02
C HIS A 172 -8.00 -23.19 0.79
N SER A 173 -6.94 -23.94 0.46
CA SER A 173 -7.01 -25.38 0.29
C SER A 173 -7.36 -26.08 1.61
N ASN A 174 -6.72 -25.70 2.71
CA ASN A 174 -7.02 -26.25 4.03
C ASN A 174 -8.44 -25.88 4.48
N TYR A 175 -8.88 -24.63 4.24
CA TYR A 175 -10.23 -24.18 4.57
C TYR A 175 -11.29 -24.99 3.83
N TYR A 176 -11.10 -25.21 2.52
CA TYR A 176 -12.04 -25.99 1.71
C TYR A 176 -12.09 -27.46 2.18
N ARG A 177 -10.93 -28.06 2.46
CA ARG A 177 -10.85 -29.44 2.99
C ARG A 177 -11.60 -29.60 4.31
N MET A 178 -11.56 -28.59 5.17
CA MET A 178 -12.19 -28.62 6.49
C MET A 178 -13.69 -28.33 6.45
N THR A 179 -14.10 -27.30 5.69
CA THR A 179 -15.48 -26.79 5.75
C THR A 179 -16.37 -27.32 4.63
N GLY A 180 -15.78 -27.78 3.53
CA GLY A 180 -16.47 -28.09 2.27
C GLY A 180 -17.00 -26.86 1.52
N GLU A 181 -16.75 -25.65 2.05
CA GLU A 181 -17.26 -24.39 1.53
C GLU A 181 -16.13 -23.56 0.89
N VAL A 182 -16.45 -22.81 -0.15
CA VAL A 182 -15.53 -21.86 -0.77
C VAL A 182 -15.78 -20.48 -0.18
N ILE A 183 -14.71 -19.77 0.17
CA ILE A 183 -14.80 -18.36 0.59
C ILE A 183 -15.01 -17.52 -0.67
N VAL A 184 -16.28 -17.28 -1.02
CA VAL A 184 -16.66 -16.39 -2.12
C VAL A 184 -16.58 -14.95 -1.63
N LEU A 185 -15.72 -14.14 -2.24
CA LEU A 185 -15.57 -12.74 -1.89
C LEU A 185 -16.29 -11.88 -2.93
N GLU A 186 -17.20 -11.02 -2.48
CA GLU A 186 -17.93 -10.08 -3.36
C GLU A 186 -16.99 -9.14 -4.13
N TRP A 187 -15.79 -8.90 -3.58
CA TRP A 187 -14.73 -8.09 -4.18
C TRP A 187 -14.28 -8.61 -5.55
N GLU A 188 -14.35 -9.91 -5.81
CA GLU A 188 -13.97 -10.50 -7.11
C GLU A 188 -14.77 -9.91 -8.28
N LYS A 189 -16.05 -9.59 -8.05
CA LYS A 189 -16.93 -9.06 -9.08
C LYS A 189 -16.67 -7.58 -9.35
N ILE A 190 -16.23 -6.82 -8.35
CA ILE A 190 -16.08 -5.37 -8.44
C ILE A 190 -14.70 -4.99 -8.97
N THR A 191 -13.66 -5.74 -8.59
CA THR A 191 -12.27 -5.46 -8.98
C THR A 191 -12.03 -5.28 -10.49
N PRO A 192 -12.56 -6.10 -11.42
CA PRO A 192 -12.30 -5.88 -12.85
C PRO A 192 -12.85 -4.54 -13.35
N TYR A 193 -13.98 -4.08 -12.82
CA TYR A 193 -14.54 -2.77 -13.17
C TYR A 193 -13.68 -1.62 -12.66
N ILE A 194 -13.18 -1.72 -11.41
CA ILE A 194 -12.25 -0.73 -10.86
C ILE A 194 -10.96 -0.71 -11.68
N ALA A 195 -10.37 -1.88 -11.97
CA ALA A 195 -9.14 -1.98 -12.75
C ALA A 195 -9.29 -1.39 -14.16
N ALA A 196 -10.45 -1.56 -14.81
CA ALA A 196 -10.74 -0.95 -16.10
C ALA A 196 -10.98 0.58 -16.00
N GLY A 197 -11.52 1.06 -14.88
CA GLY A 197 -11.75 2.49 -14.63
C GLY A 197 -10.46 3.30 -14.40
N ILE A 198 -9.43 2.71 -13.79
CA ILE A 198 -8.15 3.38 -13.48
C ILE A 198 -7.48 4.02 -14.71
N PRO A 199 -7.25 3.32 -15.84
CA PRO A 199 -6.61 3.92 -17.01
C PRO A 199 -7.47 5.01 -17.67
N ILE A 200 -8.80 4.89 -17.59
CA ILE A 200 -9.74 5.90 -18.12
C ILE A 200 -9.66 7.17 -17.27
N PHE A 201 -9.76 7.03 -15.95
CA PHE A 201 -9.63 8.15 -15.02
C PHE A 201 -8.26 8.84 -15.14
N SER A 202 -7.19 8.05 -15.25
CA SER A 202 -5.83 8.54 -15.47
C SER A 202 -5.68 9.24 -16.82
N ALA A 203 -6.37 8.76 -17.87
CA ALA A 203 -6.40 9.41 -19.19
C ALA A 203 -7.12 10.76 -19.13
N CYS A 204 -8.21 10.88 -18.38
CA CYS A 204 -8.88 12.17 -18.18
C CYS A 204 -7.96 13.19 -17.48
N ILE A 205 -7.26 12.78 -16.41
CA ILE A 205 -6.30 13.65 -15.71
C ILE A 205 -5.13 14.03 -16.63
N ALA A 206 -4.58 13.08 -17.38
CA ALA A 206 -3.48 13.32 -18.30
C ALA A 206 -3.89 14.23 -19.46
N LEU A 207 -5.09 14.02 -20.03
CA LEU A 207 -5.65 14.87 -21.07
C LEU A 207 -5.89 16.30 -20.55
N TYR A 208 -6.46 16.43 -19.36
CA TYR A 208 -6.63 17.74 -18.72
C TYR A 208 -5.28 18.43 -18.50
N SER A 209 -4.28 17.70 -18.02
CA SER A 209 -2.91 18.21 -17.86
C SER A 209 -2.32 18.67 -19.20
N TYR A 210 -2.48 17.85 -20.24
CA TYR A 210 -2.00 18.14 -21.59
C TYR A 210 -2.64 19.40 -22.18
N LEU A 211 -3.96 19.57 -22.03
CA LEU A 211 -4.69 20.76 -22.49
C LEU A 211 -4.38 22.01 -21.67
N SER A 212 -4.11 21.84 -20.37
CA SER A 212 -3.76 22.93 -19.44
C SER A 212 -2.38 23.51 -19.71
N LEU A 213 -1.41 22.65 -20.10
CA LEU A 213 -0.02 23.00 -20.36
C LEU A 213 0.24 23.73 -21.71
N ASN A 214 -0.74 24.49 -22.22
CA ASN A 214 -0.69 25.28 -23.47
C ASN A 214 0.55 26.21 -23.62
N HIS A 215 1.41 26.34 -22.61
CA HIS A 215 2.58 27.20 -22.62
C HIS A 215 3.89 26.56 -23.11
N VAL A 216 3.93 25.26 -23.42
CA VAL A 216 5.12 24.62 -24.02
C VAL A 216 4.73 23.90 -25.31
N ILE A 217 4.95 24.58 -26.45
CA ILE A 217 4.73 24.15 -27.85
C ILE A 217 5.67 22.98 -28.26
N ARG A 218 6.06 22.11 -27.32
CA ARG A 218 6.95 20.96 -27.59
C ARG A 218 6.68 19.75 -26.69
N MET A 219 5.47 19.60 -26.16
CA MET A 219 5.08 18.32 -25.54
C MET A 219 4.83 17.29 -26.65
N ASN A 220 5.86 16.49 -26.94
CA ASN A 220 5.74 15.32 -27.81
C ASN A 220 4.63 14.41 -27.27
N ILE A 221 3.91 13.69 -28.14
CA ILE A 221 2.89 12.68 -27.77
C ILE A 221 3.45 11.72 -26.71
N LEU A 222 4.75 11.46 -26.79
CA LEU A 222 5.52 10.64 -25.86
C LEU A 222 5.51 11.18 -24.41
N THR A 223 5.58 12.49 -24.20
CA THR A 223 5.54 13.10 -22.86
C THR A 223 4.13 13.04 -22.27
N GLY A 224 3.08 13.20 -23.10
CA GLY A 224 1.70 12.95 -22.68
C GLY A 224 1.45 11.50 -22.27
N PHE A 225 2.00 10.55 -23.03
CA PHE A 225 1.96 9.12 -22.68
C PHE A 225 2.67 8.82 -21.36
N LEU A 226 3.82 9.45 -21.09
CA LEU A 226 4.51 9.31 -19.81
C LEU A 226 3.66 9.77 -18.63
N ILE A 227 3.03 10.94 -18.73
CA ILE A 227 2.15 11.48 -17.68
C ILE A 227 1.00 10.52 -17.41
N TRP A 228 0.34 10.05 -18.47
CA TRP A 228 -0.73 9.04 -18.35
C TRP A 228 -0.26 7.75 -17.67
N SER A 229 0.88 7.21 -18.10
CA SER A 229 1.43 5.98 -17.53
C SER A 229 1.80 6.16 -16.05
N THR A 230 2.32 7.34 -15.66
CA THR A 230 2.68 7.67 -14.27
C THR A 230 1.47 7.63 -13.34
N TYR A 231 0.37 8.27 -13.74
CA TYR A 231 -0.87 8.27 -12.97
C TYR A 231 -1.50 6.87 -12.89
N THR A 232 -1.55 6.17 -14.03
CA THR A 232 -2.12 4.81 -14.09
C THR A 232 -1.35 3.84 -13.21
N VAL A 233 -0.01 3.89 -13.22
CA VAL A 233 0.84 3.05 -12.37
C VAL A 233 0.70 3.42 -10.90
N THR A 234 0.61 4.72 -10.58
CA THR A 234 0.45 5.18 -9.20
C THR A 234 -0.83 4.63 -8.58
N ILE A 235 -1.97 4.93 -9.19
CA ILE A 235 -3.29 4.50 -8.69
C ILE A 235 -3.39 2.96 -8.76
N GLY A 236 -2.88 2.34 -9.84
CA GLY A 236 -2.89 0.89 -9.99
C GLY A 236 -2.09 0.15 -8.91
N MET A 237 -0.96 0.71 -8.47
CA MET A 237 -0.23 0.18 -7.32
C MET A 237 -1.06 0.27 -6.04
N ASP A 238 -1.75 1.37 -5.78
CA ASP A 238 -2.52 1.53 -4.53
C ASP A 238 -3.62 0.48 -4.37
N PHE A 239 -4.33 0.21 -5.46
CA PHE A 239 -5.37 -0.82 -5.46
C PHE A 239 -4.82 -2.25 -5.38
N MET A 240 -3.65 -2.51 -5.98
CA MET A 240 -2.95 -3.81 -5.84
C MET A 240 -2.61 -4.11 -4.38
N TRP A 241 -2.53 -3.09 -3.53
CA TRP A 241 -2.13 -3.20 -2.13
C TRP A 241 -3.30 -3.24 -1.15
N CYS A 242 -4.27 -2.36 -1.40
CA CYS A 242 -5.44 -2.28 -0.55
C CYS A 242 -6.28 -3.55 -0.68
N THR A 243 -6.34 -4.14 -1.88
CA THR A 243 -7.16 -5.32 -2.16
C THR A 243 -6.74 -6.55 -1.33
N PRO A 244 -5.45 -6.96 -1.29
CA PRO A 244 -5.01 -8.05 -0.41
C PRO A 244 -5.32 -7.83 1.07
N LEU A 245 -5.10 -6.62 1.58
CA LEU A 245 -5.37 -6.30 3.00
C LEU A 245 -6.87 -6.38 3.32
N MET A 246 -7.71 -5.83 2.45
CA MET A 246 -9.16 -5.88 2.62
C MET A 246 -9.71 -7.30 2.54
N VAL A 247 -9.21 -8.08 1.58
CA VAL A 247 -9.59 -9.49 1.45
C VAL A 247 -9.15 -10.29 2.68
N LEU A 248 -7.91 -10.17 3.13
CA LEU A 248 -7.42 -10.89 4.32
C LEU A 248 -8.23 -10.53 5.57
N GLY A 249 -8.53 -9.24 5.77
CA GLY A 249 -9.42 -8.79 6.86
C GLY A 249 -10.82 -9.38 6.77
N LYS A 250 -11.42 -9.44 5.58
CA LYS A 250 -12.74 -10.06 5.39
C LYS A 250 -12.70 -11.58 5.57
N THR A 251 -11.64 -12.24 5.12
CA THR A 251 -11.41 -13.67 5.32
C THR A 251 -11.33 -14.02 6.81
N ALA A 252 -10.66 -13.20 7.62
CA ALA A 252 -10.63 -13.37 9.07
C ALA A 252 -12.04 -13.31 9.69
N GLU A 253 -12.83 -12.30 9.30
CA GLU A 253 -14.22 -12.15 9.75
C GLU A 253 -15.10 -13.35 9.38
N VAL A 254 -14.99 -13.83 8.14
CA VAL A 254 -15.71 -15.02 7.66
C VAL A 254 -15.29 -16.27 8.42
N LEU A 255 -13.98 -16.48 8.64
CA LEU A 255 -13.45 -17.63 9.34
C LEU A 255 -14.06 -17.77 10.74
N ILE A 256 -14.11 -16.67 11.50
CA ILE A 256 -14.67 -16.63 12.85
C ILE A 256 -16.18 -16.81 12.85
N THR A 257 -16.87 -16.18 11.90
CA THR A 257 -18.32 -16.32 11.77
C THR A 257 -18.73 -17.76 11.45
N THR A 258 -17.99 -18.42 10.56
CA THR A 258 -18.22 -19.84 10.22
C THR A 258 -17.89 -20.75 11.39
N LEU A 259 -16.81 -20.47 12.15
CA LEU A 259 -16.50 -21.22 13.37
C LEU A 259 -17.66 -21.17 14.36
N LYS A 260 -18.17 -19.98 14.70
CA LYS A 260 -19.31 -19.83 15.63
C LYS A 260 -20.55 -20.60 15.17
N LYS A 261 -20.87 -20.49 13.88
CA LYS A 261 -22.03 -21.18 13.28
C LYS A 261 -21.88 -22.70 13.37
N LYS A 262 -20.72 -23.24 13.01
CA LYS A 262 -20.45 -24.69 13.09
C LYS A 262 -20.38 -25.16 14.54
N PHE A 263 -19.81 -24.36 15.43
CA PHE A 263 -19.75 -24.66 16.87
C PHE A 263 -21.15 -24.79 17.48
N ALA A 264 -22.07 -23.86 17.17
CA ALA A 264 -23.46 -23.93 17.60
C ALA A 264 -24.23 -25.13 17.00
N THR A 265 -23.82 -25.62 15.83
CA THR A 265 -24.47 -26.78 15.19
C THR A 265 -24.03 -28.11 15.83
N VAL A 266 -22.83 -28.17 16.40
CA VAL A 266 -22.19 -29.38 16.93
C VAL A 266 -22.40 -29.54 18.45
N GLU A 267 -23.30 -28.75 19.05
CA GLU A 267 -23.51 -28.56 20.51
C GLU A 267 -23.64 -29.84 21.36
N LYS A 268 -23.87 -31.02 20.77
CA LYS A 268 -24.08 -32.29 21.46
C LYS A 268 -22.85 -33.22 21.55
N ASP A 269 -21.76 -32.94 20.84
CA ASP A 269 -20.55 -33.80 20.83
C ASP A 269 -19.30 -33.00 21.23
N SER A 270 -18.87 -33.20 22.48
CA SER A 270 -17.74 -32.49 23.07
C SER A 270 -16.40 -32.81 22.39
N ALA A 271 -16.21 -34.03 21.89
CA ALA A 271 -14.99 -34.42 21.19
C ALA A 271 -14.89 -33.76 19.82
N MET A 272 -16.04 -33.64 19.12
CA MET A 272 -16.11 -32.97 17.83
C MET A 272 -15.93 -31.45 17.96
N GLN A 273 -16.42 -30.84 19.04
CA GLN A 273 -16.18 -29.42 19.35
C GLN A 273 -14.69 -29.12 19.58
N GLU A 274 -13.99 -29.97 20.35
CA GLU A 274 -12.56 -29.82 20.60
C GLU A 274 -11.76 -29.89 19.28
N TYR A 275 -12.06 -30.91 18.46
CA TYR A 275 -11.45 -31.08 17.14
C TYR A 275 -11.69 -29.85 16.24
N LEU A 276 -12.92 -29.34 16.22
CA LEU A 276 -13.29 -28.16 15.42
C LEU A 276 -12.45 -26.95 15.82
N VAL A 277 -12.36 -26.61 17.11
CA VAL A 277 -11.60 -25.45 17.60
C VAL A 277 -10.11 -25.61 17.27
N ARG A 278 -9.55 -26.82 17.42
CA ARG A 278 -8.15 -27.10 17.09
C ARG A 278 -7.84 -26.89 15.60
N GLU A 279 -8.69 -27.37 14.72
CA GLU A 279 -8.51 -27.20 13.27
C GLU A 279 -8.69 -25.74 12.84
N TYR A 280 -9.65 -25.01 13.41
CA TYR A 280 -9.80 -23.57 13.17
C TYR A 280 -8.60 -22.76 13.69
N ARG A 281 -7.93 -23.22 14.76
CA ARG A 281 -6.64 -22.65 15.21
C ARG A 281 -5.56 -22.79 14.16
N ALA A 282 -5.44 -23.97 13.55
CA ALA A 282 -4.47 -24.19 12.47
C ALA A 282 -4.76 -23.28 11.26
N LEU A 283 -6.03 -23.14 10.87
CA LEU A 283 -6.44 -22.20 9.82
C LEU A 283 -6.14 -20.74 10.16
N TRP A 284 -6.35 -20.35 11.42
CA TRP A 284 -6.01 -19.00 11.88
C TRP A 284 -4.51 -18.71 11.76
N LEU A 285 -3.66 -19.69 12.11
CA LEU A 285 -2.21 -19.58 11.94
C LEU A 285 -1.79 -19.49 10.48
N ASP A 286 -2.38 -20.29 9.59
CA ASP A 286 -2.13 -20.21 8.14
C ASP A 286 -2.54 -18.82 7.58
N LEU A 287 -3.67 -18.27 8.04
CA LEU A 287 -4.12 -16.93 7.66
C LEU A 287 -3.17 -15.83 8.17
N SER A 288 -2.75 -15.93 9.43
CA SER A 288 -1.78 -15.01 10.04
C SER A 288 -0.45 -15.03 9.29
N LYS A 289 0.00 -16.21 8.86
CA LYS A 289 1.20 -16.39 8.03
C LYS A 289 1.04 -15.72 6.66
N ALA A 290 -0.14 -15.81 6.04
CA ALA A 290 -0.42 -15.12 4.79
C ALA A 290 -0.36 -13.59 4.93
N LEU A 291 -0.88 -13.04 6.03
CA LEU A 291 -0.78 -11.61 6.35
C LEU A 291 0.68 -11.16 6.54
N GLN A 292 1.48 -11.93 7.27
CA GLN A 292 2.92 -11.63 7.43
C GLN A 292 3.68 -11.68 6.10
N CYS A 293 3.36 -12.65 5.24
CA CYS A 293 3.95 -12.71 3.90
C CYS A 293 3.54 -11.49 3.05
N ASN A 294 2.30 -11.01 3.20
CA ASN A 294 1.85 -9.78 2.54
C ASN A 294 2.66 -8.56 3.02
N ASN A 295 2.85 -8.41 4.33
CA ASN A 295 3.66 -7.31 4.88
C ASN A 295 5.11 -7.36 4.39
N ASP A 296 5.73 -8.54 4.31
CA ASP A 296 7.11 -8.68 3.81
C ASP A 296 7.26 -8.32 2.32
N VAL A 297 6.26 -8.64 1.50
CA VAL A 297 6.17 -8.20 0.10
C VAL A 297 6.00 -6.69 0.02
N SER A 298 5.11 -6.17 0.85
CA SER A 298 4.63 -4.79 0.82
C SER A 298 5.57 -3.82 1.52
N THR A 299 6.51 -4.26 2.36
CA THR A 299 7.33 -3.33 3.16
C THR A 299 8.12 -2.33 2.29
N MET A 300 8.90 -2.83 1.32
CA MET A 300 9.75 -1.99 0.48
C MET A 300 8.94 -1.07 -0.43
N THR A 301 7.92 -1.66 -1.04
CA THR A 301 7.11 -0.96 -2.03
C THR A 301 6.26 0.14 -1.35
N PHE A 302 6.00 0.06 -0.03
CA PHE A 302 5.06 0.92 0.70
C PHE A 302 5.81 2.13 1.17
N THR A 303 6.98 1.87 1.74
CA THR A 303 7.89 2.90 2.21
C THR A 303 8.17 3.88 1.08
N TYR A 304 8.51 3.35 -0.10
CA TYR A 304 8.75 4.17 -1.28
C TYR A 304 7.49 4.91 -1.72
N HIS A 305 6.36 4.22 -1.79
CA HIS A 305 5.10 4.83 -2.22
C HIS A 305 4.65 5.95 -1.27
N ALA A 306 4.63 5.69 0.03
CA ALA A 306 4.27 6.64 1.07
C ALA A 306 5.16 7.88 1.05
N LEU A 307 6.48 7.70 0.88
CA LEU A 307 7.42 8.82 0.71
C LEU A 307 7.08 9.64 -0.53
N HIS A 308 6.80 8.98 -1.66
CA HIS A 308 6.41 9.66 -2.89
C HIS A 308 5.11 10.46 -2.73
N VAL A 309 4.05 9.86 -2.17
CA VAL A 309 2.77 10.54 -1.93
C VAL A 309 2.97 11.74 -0.99
N PHE A 310 3.76 11.58 0.07
CA PHE A 310 4.07 12.68 0.99
C PHE A 310 4.77 13.86 0.28
N LEU A 311 5.80 13.58 -0.53
CA LEU A 311 6.52 14.61 -1.27
C LEU A 311 5.62 15.30 -2.30
N MET A 312 4.87 14.52 -3.09
CA MET A 312 3.97 15.06 -4.10
C MET A 312 2.85 15.91 -3.50
N LEU A 313 2.29 15.46 -2.38
CA LEU A 313 1.29 16.21 -1.64
C LEU A 313 1.85 17.54 -1.11
N THR A 314 3.07 17.53 -0.56
CA THR A 314 3.76 18.74 -0.09
C THR A 314 3.96 19.75 -1.22
N MET A 315 4.48 19.30 -2.36
CA MET A 315 4.74 20.18 -3.52
C MET A 315 3.44 20.74 -4.13
N ASN A 316 2.38 19.91 -4.24
CA ASN A 316 1.09 20.36 -4.76
C ASN A 316 0.43 21.38 -3.83
N LEU A 317 0.43 21.13 -2.52
CA LEU A 317 -0.19 22.01 -1.55
C LEU A 317 0.57 23.34 -1.43
N TYR A 318 1.91 23.32 -1.47
CA TYR A 318 2.71 24.55 -1.57
C TYR A 318 2.35 25.36 -2.81
N GLY A 319 2.32 24.74 -3.99
CA GLY A 319 2.00 25.44 -5.24
C GLY A 319 0.57 25.99 -5.25
N LEU A 320 -0.38 25.26 -4.66
CA LEU A 320 -1.76 25.73 -4.49
C LEU A 320 -1.81 26.96 -3.59
N LEU A 321 -1.18 26.93 -2.42
CA LEU A 321 -1.17 28.04 -1.46
C LEU A 321 -0.45 29.28 -2.00
N ASN A 322 0.66 29.09 -2.72
CA ASN A 322 1.36 30.19 -3.38
C ASN A 322 0.48 30.82 -4.48
N GLY A 323 -0.27 29.98 -5.20
CA GLY A 323 -1.19 30.40 -6.25
C GLY A 323 -2.39 31.22 -5.77
N LEU A 324 -2.81 31.11 -4.51
CA LEU A 324 -3.99 31.84 -4.00
C LEU A 324 -3.90 33.37 -4.10
N ARG A 325 -2.69 33.92 -4.26
CA ARG A 325 -2.44 35.36 -4.43
C ARG A 325 -2.60 35.85 -5.88
N LEU A 326 -2.62 34.93 -6.84
CA LEU A 326 -2.68 35.19 -8.27
C LEU A 326 -4.09 34.89 -8.81
N PRO A 327 -4.51 35.49 -9.94
CA PRO A 327 -5.77 35.12 -10.59
C PRO A 327 -5.81 33.62 -10.90
N TRP A 328 -7.00 33.02 -10.72
CA TRP A 328 -7.18 31.58 -10.79
C TRP A 328 -6.72 31.02 -12.14
N SER A 329 -5.76 30.10 -12.11
CA SER A 329 -5.13 29.54 -13.32
C SER A 329 -5.39 28.04 -13.48
N THR A 330 -5.30 27.54 -14.71
CA THR A 330 -5.51 26.12 -15.02
C THR A 330 -4.49 25.20 -14.33
N ASP A 331 -3.29 25.71 -14.01
CA ASP A 331 -2.28 24.97 -13.23
C ASP A 331 -2.71 24.76 -11.76
N GLN A 332 -3.37 25.76 -11.15
CA GLN A 332 -3.91 25.62 -9.79
C GLN A 332 -5.00 24.57 -9.70
N ASN A 333 -5.84 24.44 -10.74
CA ASN A 333 -6.83 23.36 -10.81
C ASN A 333 -6.16 21.99 -10.82
N LEU A 334 -5.08 21.82 -11.59
CA LEU A 334 -4.35 20.56 -11.65
C LEU A 334 -3.70 20.20 -10.30
N ARG A 335 -3.15 21.20 -9.60
CA ARG A 335 -2.61 21.01 -8.24
C ARG A 335 -3.69 20.67 -7.23
N LEU A 336 -4.86 21.29 -7.31
CA LEU A 336 -6.00 20.99 -6.45
C LEU A 336 -6.48 19.55 -6.67
N ILE A 337 -6.69 19.14 -7.93
CA ILE A 337 -7.05 17.77 -8.28
C ILE A 337 -6.00 16.79 -7.76
N GLY A 338 -4.71 17.05 -8.02
CA GLY A 338 -3.62 16.22 -7.52
C GLY A 338 -3.58 16.13 -6.00
N THR A 339 -3.81 17.23 -5.28
CA THR A 339 -3.88 17.27 -3.82
C THR A 339 -5.01 16.38 -3.30
N ILE A 340 -6.20 16.48 -3.89
CA ILE A 340 -7.36 15.66 -3.52
C ILE A 340 -7.06 14.17 -3.76
N VAL A 341 -6.50 13.83 -4.93
CA VAL A 341 -6.14 12.45 -5.28
C VAL A 341 -5.13 11.89 -4.28
N TYR A 342 -4.02 12.59 -4.00
CA TYR A 342 -3.01 12.13 -3.05
C TYR A 342 -3.53 12.04 -1.60
N LEU A 343 -4.46 12.91 -1.18
CA LEU A 343 -5.14 12.76 0.12
C LEU A 343 -5.99 11.49 0.17
N VAL A 344 -6.76 11.23 -0.88
CA VAL A 344 -7.61 10.04 -0.98
C VAL A 344 -6.76 8.77 -1.01
N GLU A 345 -5.66 8.76 -1.75
CA GLU A 345 -4.69 7.65 -1.78
C GLU A 345 -4.15 7.35 -0.38
N LEU A 346 -3.67 8.38 0.34
CA LEU A 346 -3.13 8.23 1.70
C LEU A 346 -4.20 7.75 2.69
N TRP A 347 -5.44 8.26 2.57
CA TRP A 347 -6.57 7.81 3.37
C TRP A 347 -6.93 6.35 3.08
N LEU A 348 -6.97 5.95 1.80
CA LEU A 348 -7.31 4.59 1.37
C LEU A 348 -6.31 3.59 1.95
N MET A 349 -5.01 3.88 1.87
CA MET A 349 -3.95 3.04 2.44
C MET A 349 -4.09 2.86 3.94
N ALA A 350 -4.24 3.97 4.67
CA ALA A 350 -4.37 3.94 6.12
C ALA A 350 -5.66 3.21 6.55
N ASN A 351 -6.75 3.38 5.81
CA ASN A 351 -8.02 2.74 6.12
C ASN A 351 -8.01 1.24 5.80
N ALA A 352 -7.39 0.80 4.70
CA ALA A 352 -7.26 -0.62 4.36
C ALA A 352 -6.40 -1.36 5.40
N ALA A 353 -5.27 -0.78 5.78
CA ALA A 353 -4.39 -1.36 6.81
C ALA A 353 -5.05 -1.39 8.19
N HIS A 354 -5.74 -0.31 8.57
CA HIS A 354 -6.49 -0.26 9.83
C HIS A 354 -7.63 -1.26 9.85
N TYR A 355 -8.41 -1.37 8.76
CA TYR A 355 -9.49 -2.35 8.65
C TYR A 355 -8.97 -3.78 8.84
N CYS A 356 -7.89 -4.15 8.15
CA CYS A 356 -7.29 -5.48 8.32
C CYS A 356 -6.86 -5.71 9.76
N THR A 357 -6.08 -4.79 10.35
CA THR A 357 -5.56 -4.94 11.72
C THR A 357 -6.71 -5.07 12.74
N THR A 358 -7.72 -4.21 12.66
CA THR A 358 -8.87 -4.26 13.57
C THR A 358 -9.65 -5.56 13.45
N LYS A 359 -9.80 -6.14 12.25
CA LYS A 359 -10.51 -7.43 12.09
C LYS A 359 -9.80 -8.61 12.73
N PHE A 360 -8.47 -8.57 12.82
CA PHE A 360 -7.73 -9.58 13.56
C PHE A 360 -7.73 -9.31 15.07
N GLU A 361 -7.76 -8.04 15.49
CA GLU A 361 -7.85 -7.64 16.92
C GLU A 361 -9.25 -7.85 17.53
N ASP A 362 -10.33 -7.69 16.74
CA ASP A 362 -11.73 -7.81 17.17
C ASP A 362 -12.01 -9.17 17.84
N ILE A 363 -11.25 -10.21 17.48
CA ILE A 363 -11.39 -11.57 18.02
C ILE A 363 -11.06 -11.63 19.51
N GLN A 364 -10.11 -10.80 19.96
CA GLN A 364 -9.75 -10.73 21.37
C GLN A 364 -10.93 -10.29 22.25
N TRP A 365 -11.84 -9.52 21.67
CA TRP A 365 -12.98 -8.90 22.35
C TRP A 365 -14.30 -9.60 22.04
N ASP A 366 -14.25 -10.71 21.33
CA ASP A 366 -15.45 -11.44 20.94
C ASP A 366 -16.04 -12.23 22.12
N PRO A 367 -17.30 -11.97 22.51
CA PRO A 367 -17.95 -12.64 23.64
C PRO A 367 -17.91 -14.17 23.57
N PHE A 368 -17.85 -14.73 22.35
CA PHE A 368 -17.75 -16.16 22.11
C PHE A 368 -16.49 -16.78 22.74
N PHE A 369 -15.37 -16.05 22.78
CA PHE A 369 -14.11 -16.54 23.36
C PHE A 369 -13.91 -16.09 24.82
N LEU A 370 -14.49 -14.96 25.23
CA LEU A 370 -14.31 -14.39 26.58
C LEU A 370 -15.21 -15.00 27.66
N ILE A 371 -16.41 -15.44 27.28
CA ILE A 371 -17.37 -16.01 28.22
C ILE A 371 -17.65 -17.44 27.77
N PRO A 372 -16.82 -18.42 28.17
CA PRO A 372 -17.18 -19.81 28.04
C PRO A 372 -18.52 -20.00 28.75
N SER A 373 -19.55 -20.48 28.05
CA SER A 373 -20.81 -20.81 28.70
C SER A 373 -20.54 -21.86 29.79
N ILE A 374 -21.27 -21.78 30.90
CA ILE A 374 -21.13 -22.70 32.05
C ILE A 374 -21.28 -24.18 31.60
N ASP A 375 -21.99 -24.39 30.49
CA ASP A 375 -22.27 -25.70 29.90
C ASP A 375 -21.17 -26.23 28.96
N THR A 376 -20.08 -25.47 28.71
CA THR A 376 -19.00 -25.90 27.82
C THR A 376 -18.02 -26.84 28.55
N PRO A 377 -17.70 -28.03 28.00
CA PRO A 377 -16.73 -28.96 28.58
C PRO A 377 -15.34 -28.32 28.78
N GLU A 378 -14.63 -28.70 29.86
CA GLU A 378 -13.32 -28.10 30.19
C GLU A 378 -12.27 -28.26 29.10
N ALA A 379 -12.29 -29.38 28.36
CA ALA A 379 -11.38 -29.63 27.24
C ALA A 379 -11.58 -28.61 26.10
N VAL A 380 -12.84 -28.33 25.75
CA VAL A 380 -13.20 -27.34 24.73
C VAL A 380 -12.84 -25.93 25.20
N ARG A 381 -13.11 -25.61 26.48
CA ARG A 381 -12.72 -24.33 27.08
C ARG A 381 -11.21 -24.10 27.03
N ARG A 382 -10.41 -25.14 27.28
CA ARG A 382 -8.95 -25.08 27.20
C ARG A 382 -8.46 -24.86 25.77
N GLU A 383 -9.07 -25.50 24.78
CA GLU A 383 -8.71 -25.26 23.38
C GLU A 383 -9.14 -23.86 22.91
N MET A 384 -10.29 -23.35 23.37
CA MET A 384 -10.71 -21.96 23.10
C MET A 384 -9.76 -20.93 23.71
N SER A 385 -9.33 -21.14 24.96
CA SER A 385 -8.34 -20.25 25.58
C SER A 385 -7.00 -20.33 24.85
N THR A 386 -6.57 -21.54 24.45
CA THR A 386 -5.34 -21.71 23.67
C THR A 386 -5.45 -21.07 22.29
N PHE A 387 -6.62 -21.15 21.64
CA PHE A 387 -6.89 -20.44 20.39
C PHE A 387 -6.76 -18.93 20.57
N LEU A 388 -7.34 -18.38 21.64
CA LEU A 388 -7.26 -16.97 21.96
C LEU A 388 -5.82 -16.53 22.26
N ASP A 389 -5.07 -17.30 23.04
CA ASP A 389 -3.66 -17.02 23.34
C ASP A 389 -2.81 -17.01 22.06
N VAL A 390 -3.04 -17.98 21.17
CA VAL A 390 -2.37 -18.04 19.86
C VAL A 390 -2.79 -16.87 18.96
N ALA A 391 -4.08 -16.52 18.97
CA ALA A 391 -4.61 -15.41 18.21
C ALA A 391 -4.01 -14.08 18.71
N VAL A 392 -3.85 -13.88 20.02
CA VAL A 392 -3.22 -12.66 20.57
C VAL A 392 -1.71 -12.66 20.36
N ALA A 393 -1.06 -13.83 20.37
CA ALA A 393 0.40 -13.94 20.21
C ALA A 393 0.88 -13.69 18.77
N ALA A 394 0.03 -13.94 17.78
CA ALA A 394 0.37 -13.71 16.37
C ALA A 394 0.35 -12.20 16.04
N PRO A 395 1.42 -11.64 15.43
CA PRO A 395 1.44 -10.24 15.06
C PRO A 395 0.52 -10.00 13.87
N HIS A 396 -0.61 -9.33 14.12
CA HIS A 396 -1.61 -8.98 13.10
C HIS A 396 -1.53 -7.54 12.62
N VAL A 397 -0.51 -6.82 13.08
CA VAL A 397 -0.33 -5.42 12.74
C VAL A 397 0.29 -5.32 11.36
N VAL A 398 -0.36 -4.56 10.48
CA VAL A 398 0.19 -4.21 9.18
C VAL A 398 1.34 -3.23 9.40
N ASP A 399 2.57 -3.72 9.25
CA ASP A 399 3.80 -2.98 9.56
C ASP A 399 4.71 -2.83 8.35
N ILE A 400 5.48 -1.75 8.36
CA ILE A 400 6.56 -1.51 7.41
C ILE A 400 7.83 -2.14 8.00
N GLY A 401 8.01 -3.45 7.83
CA GLY A 401 9.23 -4.14 8.23
C GLY A 401 9.65 -3.95 9.69
N GLY A 402 8.68 -3.81 10.61
CA GLY A 402 8.91 -3.54 12.02
C GLY A 402 9.21 -2.08 12.40
N PHE A 403 9.30 -1.15 11.43
CA PHE A 403 9.61 0.25 11.72
C PHE A 403 8.38 1.07 12.13
N VAL A 404 7.28 0.93 11.40
CA VAL A 404 6.07 1.74 11.59
C VAL A 404 4.82 0.90 11.33
N CYS A 405 3.85 0.98 12.25
CA CYS A 405 2.53 0.39 12.08
C CYS A 405 1.64 1.31 11.26
N ILE A 406 1.06 0.80 10.18
CA ILE A 406 0.21 1.59 9.29
C ILE A 406 -1.21 1.60 9.88
N ASN A 407 -1.58 2.72 10.49
CA ASN A 407 -2.90 2.91 11.07
C ASN A 407 -3.39 4.36 10.84
N ARG A 408 -4.58 4.69 11.35
CA ARG A 408 -5.11 6.05 11.28
C ARG A 408 -4.24 7.07 12.02
N SER A 409 -3.48 6.65 13.03
CA SER A 409 -2.52 7.52 13.72
C SER A 409 -1.30 7.85 12.85
N TRP A 410 -0.82 6.90 12.05
CA TRP A 410 0.21 7.15 11.04
C TRP A 410 -0.24 8.21 10.04
N LEU A 411 -1.50 8.14 9.58
CA LEU A 411 -2.10 9.17 8.71
C LEU A 411 -2.08 10.55 9.39
N THR A 412 -2.52 10.66 10.64
CA THR A 412 -2.51 11.96 11.36
C THR A 412 -1.10 12.50 11.55
N ASN A 413 -0.12 11.62 11.81
CA ASN A 413 1.29 12.01 11.96
C ASN A 413 1.88 12.48 10.63
N MET A 414 1.57 11.80 9.52
CA MET A 414 1.97 12.23 8.18
C MET A 414 1.37 13.60 7.81
N LEU A 415 0.08 13.82 8.09
CA LEU A 415 -0.58 15.12 7.87
C LEU A 415 0.00 16.23 8.76
N GLY A 416 0.34 15.93 10.01
CA GLY A 416 1.04 16.87 10.90
C GLY A 416 2.40 17.29 10.34
N ASN A 417 3.21 16.31 9.94
CA ASN A 417 4.53 16.56 9.33
C ASN A 417 4.44 17.30 8.00
N LEU A 418 3.40 17.03 7.20
CA LEU A 418 3.09 17.75 5.97
C LEU A 418 2.84 19.23 6.28
N LEU A 419 1.99 19.52 7.26
CA LEU A 419 1.68 20.88 7.67
C LEU A 419 2.93 21.63 8.17
N SER A 420 3.76 20.98 9.00
CA SER A 420 5.03 21.57 9.45
C SER A 420 5.97 21.87 8.29
N SER A 421 6.10 20.94 7.34
CA SER A 421 6.93 21.12 6.14
C SER A 421 6.42 22.27 5.27
N LEU A 422 5.09 22.38 5.14
CA LEU A 422 4.43 23.45 4.39
C LEU A 422 4.68 24.83 5.02
N ILE A 423 4.56 24.93 6.34
CA ILE A 423 4.84 26.19 7.07
C ILE A 423 6.28 26.64 6.82
N ILE A 424 7.25 25.72 6.88
CA ILE A 424 8.66 26.03 6.63
C ILE A 424 8.86 26.55 5.19
N LEU A 425 8.28 25.88 4.19
CA LEU A 425 8.38 26.32 2.79
C LEU A 425 7.76 27.71 2.56
N LEU A 426 6.62 27.98 3.20
CA LEU A 426 5.97 29.30 3.13
C LEU A 426 6.81 30.38 3.80
N GLN A 427 7.45 30.09 4.94
CA GLN A 427 8.35 31.02 5.62
C GLN A 427 9.56 31.38 4.76
N PHE A 428 10.19 30.39 4.12
CA PHE A 428 11.30 30.64 3.18
C PHE A 428 10.86 31.54 2.01
N ARG A 429 9.64 31.37 1.51
CA ARG A 429 9.15 32.21 0.42
C ARG A 429 8.93 33.65 0.86
N VAL A 430 8.37 33.88 2.05
CA VAL A 430 8.19 35.24 2.60
C VAL A 430 9.54 35.91 2.77
N GLN A 431 10.54 35.22 3.33
CA GLN A 431 11.89 35.75 3.49
C GLN A 431 12.53 36.18 2.17
N GLN A 432 12.35 35.41 1.09
CA GLN A 432 12.81 35.79 -0.25
C GLN A 432 12.02 36.94 -0.89
N SER A 433 10.81 37.24 -0.38
CA SER A 433 9.99 38.36 -0.87
C SER A 433 10.41 39.69 -0.25
N ASP A 434 11.03 39.65 0.94
CA ASP A 434 11.39 40.80 1.76
C ASP A 434 12.83 41.30 1.51
N GLU A 435 13.57 40.74 0.55
CA GLU A 435 14.84 41.31 0.12
C GLU A 435 14.54 42.46 -0.85
N PRO A 436 14.58 43.74 -0.41
CA PRO A 436 14.34 44.84 -1.33
C PRO A 436 15.44 44.81 -2.38
N ALA A 437 15.05 44.95 -3.64
CA ALA A 437 15.97 45.34 -4.69
C ALA A 437 16.72 46.58 -4.19
N VAL A 438 17.95 46.40 -3.72
CA VAL A 438 18.89 47.50 -3.54
C VAL A 438 19.16 47.96 -4.96
N THR A 439 18.34 48.90 -5.40
CA THR A 439 18.63 49.78 -6.51
C THR A 439 19.99 50.37 -6.19
N THR A 440 21.04 49.82 -6.80
CA THR A 440 22.29 50.52 -7.03
C THR A 440 21.93 51.75 -7.84
N THR A 441 21.51 52.79 -7.13
CA THR A 441 21.42 54.15 -7.65
C THR A 441 22.86 54.52 -7.99
N SER A 442 23.20 54.40 -9.28
CA SER A 442 24.40 54.96 -9.87
C SER A 442 24.36 56.48 -9.70
N ALA A 443 24.88 56.97 -8.57
CA ALA A 443 25.25 58.36 -8.38
C ALA A 443 26.75 58.48 -8.63
N GLY A 444 27.12 58.94 -9.83
CA GLY A 444 28.53 59.19 -10.14
C GLY A 444 28.88 59.29 -11.62
N GLN A 445 28.13 60.06 -12.42
CA GLN A 445 28.68 60.59 -13.67
C GLN A 445 28.12 61.99 -13.94
N VAL A 446 28.95 62.99 -13.63
CA VAL A 446 28.74 64.39 -13.99
C VAL A 446 29.22 64.56 -15.42
N ASP A 447 28.30 64.46 -16.38
CA ASP A 447 28.56 64.83 -17.77
C ASP A 447 28.34 66.34 -17.94
N ASN A 448 29.45 67.07 -18.00
CA ASN A 448 29.54 68.40 -18.58
C ASN A 448 29.50 68.27 -20.12
N THR A 449 28.39 68.60 -20.78
CA THR A 449 28.47 69.21 -22.14
C THR A 449 27.17 69.96 -22.48
N THR A 450 27.24 71.29 -22.41
CA THR A 450 26.21 72.22 -22.85
C THR A 450 26.40 72.54 -24.35
N ALA A 451 25.31 72.33 -25.09
CA ALA A 451 24.77 73.13 -26.20
C ALA A 451 25.71 73.68 -27.31
N SER A 452 25.50 73.18 -28.52
CA SER A 452 25.80 73.85 -29.78
C SER A 452 24.60 74.68 -30.23
N THR A 453 24.73 76.03 -30.24
CA THR A 453 23.98 76.89 -31.17
C THR A 453 24.76 78.19 -31.48
N VAL A 454 25.32 78.22 -32.70
CA VAL A 454 25.38 79.33 -33.67
C VAL A 454 25.79 80.75 -33.21
N ALA A 455 26.88 81.25 -33.81
CA ALA A 455 27.39 82.62 -33.76
C ALA A 455 26.41 83.68 -34.32
N PRO A 456 26.62 84.95 -33.96
CA PRO A 456 26.84 85.93 -35.01
C PRO A 456 28.04 86.86 -34.75
N SER A 457 28.63 87.24 -35.87
CA SER A 457 29.71 88.19 -36.11
C SER A 457 29.41 89.63 -35.69
N ALA A 458 30.50 90.31 -35.33
CA ALA A 458 30.68 91.71 -35.00
C ALA A 458 29.92 92.75 -35.84
N LEU A 459 29.46 93.83 -35.17
CA LEU A 459 29.55 95.21 -35.65
C LEU A 459 29.31 96.20 -34.50
N ASN A 460 30.35 97.03 -34.27
CA ASN A 460 30.45 98.31 -33.53
C ASN A 460 29.82 98.49 -32.15
#